data_AF-A0A562V5J3-F1
#
_entry.id   AF-A0A562V5J3-F1
#
_cell.length_a   1.000
_cell.length_b   1.000
_cell.length_c   1.000
_cell.angle_alpha   90.00
_cell.angle_beta   90.00
_cell.angle_gamma   90.00
#
_symmetry.space_group_name_H-M   'P 1'
#
loop_
_entity.id
_entity.type
_entity.pdbx_description
1 polymer ?
#
loop_
_entity_poly.entity_id
_entity_poly.type
_entity_poly.pdbx_seq_one_letter_code
_entity_poly.pdbx_strand_id
1 'polypeptide(L)'
;MGTTVKAKVIERLKSNPPIGAWVKTGKNLHEGKDICEFCGNPLPSGLLSQLNDHFSDDYENLINDIRKQQSSVESQKIVITLPDTANLYSDLQKEYTEIKERLLVEIQAANEQLENFIKHLETKKEKVFDELLIFEVIHDCSNLIGENKLLNNVIRAHNLRTQEFEKEKTAALNQLLKHYASLFVQKEKLSTSKKRIAELETTIGSAVENVRNADKKVKEIETKLSETVKGAETINKHLGQYFGKGDIVVKVTPDNKFQLLRGGKIAKNLSEGEKTTIAFAYFCTKVDEKNNVLADTVIYIDDPISSLDANHLFNTYSFIRNKFYDDASRMLKCKQLFISTHNY
;
A
#
# COMPACT_ATOMS: atom_id res chain seq x y z
N MET A 1 1.86 -29.69 -67.79
CA MET A 1 2.80 -30.77 -68.16
C MET A 1 2.18 -31.77 -69.14
N GLY A 2 1.01 -32.35 -68.86
CA GLY A 2 0.32 -33.31 -69.77
C GLY A 2 -0.48 -32.73 -70.95
N THR A 3 -0.55 -31.42 -71.12
CA THR A 3 -1.28 -30.81 -72.25
C THR A 3 -0.44 -30.87 -73.53
N THR A 4 -1.04 -31.37 -74.61
CA THR A 4 -0.48 -31.39 -75.97
C THR A 4 -1.19 -30.37 -76.85
N VAL A 5 -0.43 -29.67 -77.69
CA VAL A 5 -0.97 -28.66 -78.61
C VAL A 5 -1.64 -29.36 -79.80
N LYS A 6 -2.86 -28.96 -80.16
CA LYS A 6 -3.55 -29.43 -81.37
C LYS A 6 -3.14 -28.58 -82.57
N ALA A 7 -1.93 -28.79 -83.08
CA ALA A 7 -1.41 -28.09 -84.26
C ALA A 7 -0.89 -29.09 -85.31
N LYS A 8 -0.76 -28.68 -86.58
CA LYS A 8 -0.02 -29.49 -87.55
C LYS A 8 1.47 -29.41 -87.23
N VAL A 9 2.10 -30.57 -87.03
CA VAL A 9 3.48 -30.63 -86.60
C VAL A 9 4.41 -30.71 -87.81
N ILE A 10 5.36 -29.77 -87.90
CA ILE A 10 6.49 -29.88 -88.83
C ILE A 10 7.61 -30.61 -88.07
N GLU A 11 7.81 -31.90 -88.38
CA GLU A 11 8.73 -32.78 -87.64
C GLU A 11 10.17 -32.26 -87.56
N ARG A 12 10.66 -31.58 -88.60
CA ARG A 12 11.98 -30.94 -88.59
C ARG A 12 12.11 -29.85 -87.53
N LEU A 13 11.05 -29.06 -87.32
CA LEU A 13 11.04 -27.97 -86.34
C LEU A 13 10.84 -28.50 -84.93
N LYS A 14 10.01 -29.54 -84.77
CA LYS A 14 9.83 -30.27 -83.51
C LYS A 14 11.12 -30.94 -83.03
N SER A 15 11.81 -31.66 -83.92
CA SER A 15 13.04 -32.41 -83.60
C SER A 15 14.28 -31.52 -83.42
N ASN A 16 14.21 -30.25 -83.80
CA ASN A 16 15.29 -29.29 -83.64
C ASN A 16 14.78 -27.95 -83.08
N PRO A 17 14.63 -27.83 -81.74
CA PRO A 17 14.09 -26.62 -81.10
C PRO A 17 14.83 -25.32 -81.44
N PRO A 18 16.19 -25.28 -81.55
CA PRO A 18 16.89 -24.09 -82.03
C PRO A 18 16.46 -23.64 -83.43
N ILE A 19 16.29 -24.58 -84.37
CA ILE A 19 15.78 -24.26 -85.71
C ILE A 19 14.31 -23.82 -85.63
N GLY A 20 13.48 -24.48 -84.82
CA GLY A 20 12.09 -24.08 -84.59
C GLY A 20 11.95 -22.64 -84.10
N ALA A 21 12.76 -22.24 -83.11
CA ALA A 21 12.78 -20.88 -82.58
C ALA A 21 13.26 -19.85 -83.62
N TRP A 22 14.29 -20.18 -84.40
CA TRP A 22 14.74 -19.34 -85.51
C TRP A 22 13.66 -19.17 -86.58
N VAL A 23 13.00 -20.25 -87.01
CA VAL A 23 11.92 -20.22 -87.99
C VAL A 23 10.71 -19.45 -87.46
N LYS A 24 10.35 -19.58 -86.18
CA LYS A 24 9.29 -18.79 -85.54
C LYS A 24 9.60 -17.29 -85.59
N THR A 25 10.84 -16.93 -85.28
CA THR A 25 11.29 -15.52 -85.31
C THR A 25 11.30 -14.99 -86.74
N GLY A 26 11.86 -15.78 -87.67
CA GLY A 26 11.89 -15.46 -89.09
C GLY A 26 10.51 -15.33 -89.70
N LYS A 27 9.54 -16.19 -89.34
CA LYS A 27 8.15 -16.14 -89.80
C LYS A 27 7.55 -14.73 -89.68
N ASN A 28 7.71 -14.09 -88.52
CA ASN A 28 7.16 -12.75 -88.27
C ASN A 28 7.81 -11.67 -89.15
N LEU A 29 9.07 -11.87 -89.57
CA LEU A 29 9.77 -10.95 -90.48
C LEU A 29 9.32 -11.10 -91.94
N HIS A 30 8.61 -12.17 -92.27
CA HIS A 30 8.13 -12.50 -93.63
C HIS A 30 6.60 -12.36 -93.77
N GLU A 31 5.92 -11.84 -92.76
CA GLU A 31 4.48 -11.61 -92.81
C GLU A 31 4.13 -10.57 -93.88
N GLY A 32 3.25 -10.92 -94.80
CA GLY A 32 2.86 -10.06 -95.94
C GLY A 32 3.92 -9.91 -97.03
N LYS A 33 4.95 -10.77 -97.06
CA LYS A 33 6.03 -10.74 -98.06
C LYS A 33 6.01 -11.99 -98.94
N ASP A 34 6.40 -11.83 -100.19
CA ASP A 34 6.54 -12.93 -101.17
C ASP A 34 8.00 -13.33 -101.43
N ILE A 35 8.95 -12.57 -100.88
CA ILE A 35 10.41 -12.78 -101.04
C ILE A 35 11.02 -13.13 -99.68
N CYS A 36 11.94 -14.09 -99.68
CA CYS A 36 12.70 -14.46 -98.49
C CYS A 36 13.74 -13.40 -98.14
N GLU A 37 13.67 -12.86 -96.92
CA GLU A 37 14.60 -11.87 -96.37
C GLU A 37 15.99 -12.45 -96.06
N PHE A 38 16.16 -13.77 -96.10
CA PHE A 38 17.45 -14.42 -95.87
C PHE A 38 18.22 -14.64 -97.17
N CYS A 39 17.57 -15.23 -98.19
CA CYS A 39 18.23 -15.63 -99.43
C CYS A 39 17.76 -14.88 -100.68
N GLY A 40 16.76 -14.00 -100.58
CA GLY A 40 16.24 -13.20 -101.68
C GLY A 40 15.38 -13.94 -102.71
N ASN A 41 15.14 -15.24 -102.53
CA ASN A 41 14.30 -16.04 -103.44
C ASN A 41 12.79 -15.90 -103.11
N PRO A 42 11.89 -16.12 -104.09
CA PRO A 42 10.46 -16.21 -103.82
C PRO A 42 10.13 -17.27 -102.76
N LEU A 43 9.22 -16.95 -101.84
CA LEU A 43 8.76 -17.89 -100.83
C LEU A 43 7.91 -18.99 -101.50
N PRO A 44 8.11 -20.27 -101.15
CA PRO A 44 7.25 -21.35 -101.62
C PRO A 44 5.77 -21.09 -101.24
N SER A 45 4.88 -21.36 -102.20
CA SER A 45 3.43 -21.21 -101.98
C SER A 45 2.97 -22.07 -100.80
N GLY A 46 2.17 -21.49 -99.91
CA GLY A 46 1.64 -22.16 -98.72
C GLY A 46 2.61 -22.30 -97.54
N LEU A 47 3.89 -21.89 -97.65
CA LEU A 47 4.87 -21.99 -96.56
C LEU A 47 4.42 -21.26 -95.30
N LEU A 48 4.01 -19.99 -95.42
CA LEU A 48 3.55 -19.21 -94.26
C LEU A 48 2.31 -19.82 -93.61
N SER A 49 1.40 -20.40 -94.40
CA SER A 49 0.23 -21.12 -93.87
C SER A 49 0.63 -22.36 -93.08
N GLN A 50 1.60 -23.14 -93.54
CA GLN A 50 2.10 -24.31 -92.80
C GLN A 50 2.82 -23.90 -91.51
N LEU A 51 3.55 -22.79 -91.53
CA LEU A 51 4.19 -22.25 -90.32
C LEU A 51 3.14 -21.69 -89.34
N ASN A 52 2.05 -21.08 -89.82
CA ASN A 52 0.92 -20.67 -88.98
C ASN A 52 0.22 -21.87 -88.33
N ASP A 53 -0.01 -22.96 -89.08
CA ASP A 53 -0.61 -24.18 -88.55
C ASP A 53 0.30 -24.86 -87.48
N HIS A 54 1.61 -24.66 -87.56
CA HIS A 54 2.59 -25.19 -86.61
C HIS A 54 2.73 -24.32 -85.35
N PHE A 55 2.85 -23.00 -85.53
CA PHE A 55 2.89 -22.01 -84.45
C PHE A 55 1.48 -21.41 -84.24
N SER A 56 0.53 -22.28 -83.93
CA SER A 56 -0.88 -21.92 -83.75
C SER A 56 -1.12 -21.11 -82.47
N ASP A 57 -2.31 -20.55 -82.32
CA ASP A 57 -2.72 -19.86 -81.08
C ASP A 57 -2.59 -20.77 -79.85
N ASP A 58 -2.90 -22.07 -79.98
CA ASP A 58 -2.71 -23.05 -78.91
C ASP A 58 -1.24 -23.21 -78.50
N TYR A 59 -0.30 -23.12 -79.45
CA TYR A 59 1.14 -23.14 -79.16
C TYR A 59 1.54 -21.89 -78.37
N GLU A 60 1.12 -20.71 -78.82
CA GLU A 60 1.44 -19.45 -78.13
C GLU A 60 0.81 -19.37 -76.75
N ASN A 61 -0.44 -19.82 -76.60
CA ASN A 61 -1.14 -19.88 -75.32
C ASN A 61 -0.40 -20.78 -74.34
N LEU A 62 0.02 -21.98 -74.75
CA LEU A 62 0.76 -22.88 -73.88
C LEU A 62 2.12 -22.30 -73.47
N ILE A 63 2.86 -21.66 -74.38
CA ILE A 63 4.13 -20.98 -74.05
C ILE A 63 3.90 -19.85 -73.02
N ASN A 64 2.85 -19.06 -73.21
CA ASN A 64 2.52 -17.96 -72.30
C ASN A 64 2.09 -18.45 -70.92
N ASP A 65 1.33 -19.54 -70.87
CA ASP A 65 0.92 -20.15 -69.60
C ASP A 65 2.11 -20.76 -68.86
N ILE A 66 3.04 -21.41 -69.57
CA ILE A 66 4.30 -21.89 -68.98
C ILE A 66 5.10 -20.72 -68.39
N ARG A 67 5.24 -19.61 -69.12
CA ARG A 67 5.95 -18.41 -68.61
C ARG A 67 5.28 -17.84 -67.36
N LYS A 68 3.95 -17.74 -67.35
CA LYS A 68 3.20 -17.29 -66.17
C LYS A 68 3.44 -18.22 -64.98
N GLN A 69 3.43 -19.54 -65.21
CA GLN A 69 3.72 -20.52 -64.16
C GLN A 69 5.17 -20.40 -63.65
N GLN A 70 6.16 -20.23 -64.53
CA GLN A 70 7.55 -20.00 -64.13
C GLN A 70 7.66 -18.76 -63.23
N SER A 71 7.07 -17.63 -63.62
CA SER A 71 7.06 -16.41 -62.80
C SER A 71 6.33 -16.62 -61.46
N SER A 72 5.21 -17.34 -61.47
CA SER A 72 4.48 -17.66 -60.24
C SER A 72 5.30 -18.50 -59.28
N VAL A 73 6.06 -19.48 -59.77
CA VAL A 73 6.90 -20.36 -58.94
C VAL A 73 8.13 -19.61 -58.43
N GLU A 74 8.76 -18.80 -59.28
CA GLU A 74 9.90 -17.96 -58.88
C GLU A 74 9.50 -17.03 -57.72
N SER A 75 8.28 -16.47 -57.75
CA SER A 75 7.77 -15.62 -56.68
C SER A 75 7.52 -16.32 -55.35
N GLN A 76 7.49 -17.66 -55.33
CA GLN A 76 7.33 -18.47 -54.12
C GLN A 76 8.67 -18.79 -53.43
N LYS A 77 9.81 -18.49 -54.06
CA LYS A 77 11.12 -18.68 -53.43
C LYS A 77 11.20 -17.85 -52.14
N ILE A 78 11.67 -18.49 -51.09
CA ILE A 78 11.79 -17.90 -49.77
C ILE A 78 13.11 -17.14 -49.70
N VAL A 79 13.03 -15.83 -49.55
CA VAL A 79 14.17 -14.95 -49.30
C VAL A 79 13.92 -14.22 -47.99
N ILE A 80 14.76 -14.48 -46.99
CA ILE A 80 14.62 -13.90 -45.66
C ILE A 80 15.91 -13.25 -45.19
N THR A 81 15.77 -12.22 -44.36
CA THR A 81 16.87 -11.65 -43.58
C THR A 81 16.56 -11.87 -42.11
N LEU A 82 17.43 -12.61 -41.44
CA LEU A 82 17.30 -12.92 -40.02
C LEU A 82 18.17 -11.97 -39.18
N PRO A 83 17.73 -11.58 -37.97
CA PRO A 83 18.53 -10.78 -37.07
C PRO A 83 19.93 -11.38 -36.83
N ASP A 84 20.90 -10.49 -36.59
CA ASP A 84 22.23 -10.88 -36.12
C ASP A 84 22.10 -11.50 -34.71
N THR A 85 22.78 -12.63 -34.50
CA THR A 85 22.87 -13.30 -33.21
C THR A 85 23.37 -12.37 -32.11
N ALA A 86 24.27 -11.43 -32.45
CA ALA A 86 24.83 -10.47 -31.49
C ALA A 86 23.77 -9.54 -30.86
N ASN A 87 22.60 -9.39 -31.50
CA ASN A 87 21.52 -8.55 -30.99
C ASN A 87 20.66 -9.26 -29.93
N LEU A 88 20.85 -10.56 -29.70
CA LEU A 88 20.11 -11.33 -28.71
C LEU A 88 20.85 -11.38 -27.36
N TYR A 89 20.08 -11.64 -26.29
CA TYR A 89 20.65 -11.93 -24.97
C TYR A 89 21.59 -13.13 -25.04
N SER A 90 22.73 -13.07 -24.35
CA SER A 90 23.83 -14.04 -24.47
C SER A 90 23.41 -15.50 -24.23
N ASP A 91 22.47 -15.73 -23.32
CA ASP A 91 21.91 -17.04 -23.02
C ASP A 91 21.03 -17.62 -24.14
N LEU A 92 20.50 -16.78 -25.03
CA LEU A 92 19.66 -17.19 -26.17
C LEU A 92 20.47 -17.33 -27.48
N GLN A 93 21.69 -16.81 -27.53
CA GLN A 93 22.49 -16.74 -28.77
C GLN A 93 22.81 -18.12 -29.36
N LYS A 94 23.15 -19.09 -28.49
CA LYS A 94 23.49 -20.45 -28.92
C LYS A 94 22.29 -21.14 -29.57
N GLU A 95 21.17 -21.18 -28.86
CA GLU A 95 19.93 -21.81 -29.34
C GLU A 95 19.44 -21.15 -30.64
N TYR A 96 19.43 -19.82 -30.70
CA TYR A 96 19.06 -19.06 -31.90
C TYR A 96 19.93 -19.42 -33.10
N THR A 97 21.25 -19.51 -32.92
CA THR A 97 22.19 -19.80 -34.01
C THR A 97 21.97 -21.20 -34.57
N GLU A 98 21.81 -22.20 -33.69
CA GLU A 98 21.55 -23.59 -34.10
C GLU A 98 20.22 -23.73 -34.86
N ILE A 99 19.15 -23.07 -34.41
CA ILE A 99 17.85 -23.09 -35.11
C ILE A 99 17.95 -22.31 -36.44
N LYS A 100 18.63 -21.16 -36.45
CA LYS A 100 18.83 -20.34 -37.64
C LYS A 100 19.52 -21.12 -38.75
N GLU A 101 20.58 -21.86 -38.42
CA GLU A 101 21.30 -22.69 -39.39
C GLU A 101 20.41 -23.79 -39.96
N ARG A 102 19.64 -24.51 -39.12
CA ARG A 102 18.70 -25.53 -39.60
C ARG A 102 17.60 -24.95 -40.48
N LEU A 103 17.02 -23.81 -40.10
CA LEU A 103 16.00 -23.14 -40.91
C LEU A 103 16.53 -22.73 -42.29
N LEU A 104 17.77 -22.22 -42.37
CA LEU A 104 18.38 -21.83 -43.64
C LEU A 104 18.61 -23.04 -44.56
N VAL A 105 18.97 -24.20 -44.00
CA VAL A 105 19.07 -25.46 -44.76
C VAL A 105 17.72 -25.87 -45.33
N GLU A 106 16.64 -25.80 -44.54
CA GLU A 106 15.28 -26.13 -45.00
C GLU A 106 14.80 -25.16 -46.08
N ILE A 107 15.10 -23.86 -45.95
CA ILE A 107 14.79 -22.84 -46.96
C ILE A 107 15.55 -23.11 -48.26
N GLN A 108 16.83 -23.46 -48.17
CA GLN A 108 17.62 -23.81 -49.33
C GLN A 108 17.03 -25.04 -50.04
N ALA A 109 16.71 -26.10 -49.30
CA ALA A 109 16.09 -27.30 -49.86
C ALA A 109 14.76 -27.01 -50.56
N ALA A 110 13.89 -26.19 -49.95
CA ALA A 110 12.62 -25.77 -50.56
C ALA A 110 12.85 -24.98 -51.86
N ASN A 111 13.78 -24.01 -51.85
CA ASN A 111 14.11 -23.21 -53.03
C ASN A 111 14.71 -24.06 -54.16
N GLU A 112 15.51 -25.07 -53.85
CA GLU A 112 16.05 -26.01 -54.83
C GLU A 112 14.96 -26.86 -55.51
N GLN A 113 13.90 -27.24 -54.77
CA GLN A 113 12.75 -27.91 -55.37
C GLN A 113 11.98 -27.01 -56.33
N LEU A 114 11.77 -25.74 -55.96
CA LEU A 114 11.14 -24.75 -56.83
C LEU A 114 11.99 -24.51 -58.10
N GLU A 115 13.31 -24.42 -57.96
CA GLU A 115 14.24 -24.31 -59.08
C GLU A 115 14.16 -25.52 -60.02
N ASN A 116 14.09 -26.73 -59.46
CA ASN A 116 13.89 -27.94 -60.25
C ASN A 116 12.56 -27.92 -60.99
N PHE A 117 11.48 -27.45 -60.37
CA PHE A 117 10.19 -27.30 -61.04
C PHE A 117 10.27 -26.31 -62.22
N ILE A 118 10.96 -25.19 -62.04
CA ILE A 118 11.19 -24.20 -63.11
C ILE A 118 11.96 -24.81 -64.28
N LYS A 119 12.98 -25.64 -64.02
CA LYS A 119 13.72 -26.37 -65.07
C LYS A 119 12.84 -27.35 -65.84
N HIS A 120 11.89 -28.01 -65.17
CA HIS A 120 10.92 -28.88 -65.85
C HIS A 120 9.96 -28.08 -66.75
N LEU A 121 9.48 -26.93 -66.26
CA LEU A 121 8.70 -25.99 -67.08
C LEU A 121 9.49 -25.50 -68.30
N GLU A 122 10.78 -25.22 -68.13
CA GLU A 122 11.67 -24.82 -69.22
C GLU A 122 11.81 -25.94 -70.26
N THR A 123 12.01 -27.18 -69.81
CA THR A 123 12.06 -28.36 -70.70
C THR A 123 10.75 -28.53 -71.47
N LYS A 124 9.60 -28.33 -70.82
CA LYS A 124 8.29 -28.37 -71.50
C LYS A 124 8.13 -27.24 -72.52
N LYS A 125 8.71 -26.07 -72.25
CA LYS A 125 8.74 -24.92 -73.17
C LYS A 125 9.57 -25.22 -74.42
N GLU A 126 10.65 -25.97 -74.30
CA GLU A 126 11.47 -26.42 -75.44
C GLU A 126 10.81 -27.56 -76.23
N LYS A 127 10.06 -28.42 -75.53
CA LYS A 127 9.37 -29.61 -76.09
C LYS A 127 7.86 -29.48 -76.03
N VAL A 128 7.34 -28.39 -76.59
CA VAL A 128 5.92 -28.00 -76.48
C VAL A 128 4.96 -29.11 -76.92
N PHE A 129 5.30 -29.80 -78.00
CA PHE A 129 4.48 -30.84 -78.62
C PHE A 129 4.60 -32.22 -77.96
N ASP A 130 5.56 -32.41 -77.06
CA ASP A 130 5.75 -33.70 -76.38
C ASP A 130 4.93 -33.74 -75.09
N GLU A 131 4.30 -34.89 -74.83
CA GLU A 131 3.73 -35.17 -73.54
C GLU A 131 4.86 -35.55 -72.57
N LEU A 132 5.06 -34.73 -71.54
CA LEU A 132 6.06 -35.00 -70.51
C LEU A 132 5.36 -35.61 -69.30
N LEU A 133 6.05 -36.54 -68.65
CA LEU A 133 5.60 -37.11 -67.38
C LEU A 133 5.31 -35.98 -66.38
N ILE A 134 4.20 -36.13 -65.66
CA ILE A 134 3.82 -35.20 -64.60
C ILE A 134 4.88 -35.29 -63.50
N PHE A 135 5.55 -34.18 -63.24
CA PHE A 135 6.45 -34.06 -62.10
C PHE A 135 5.60 -33.88 -60.85
N GLU A 136 5.55 -34.90 -59.99
CA GLU A 136 4.96 -34.76 -58.67
C GLU A 136 5.95 -34.01 -57.76
N VAL A 137 5.62 -32.76 -57.46
CA VAL A 137 6.30 -32.01 -56.39
C VAL A 137 5.61 -32.37 -55.08
N ILE A 138 6.20 -33.28 -54.30
CA ILE A 138 5.83 -33.46 -52.89
C ILE A 138 7.03 -33.01 -52.07
N HIS A 139 7.08 -31.71 -51.76
CA HIS A 139 8.03 -31.22 -50.77
C HIS A 139 7.33 -31.13 -49.42
N ASP A 140 7.80 -31.92 -48.45
CA ASP A 140 7.30 -31.83 -47.08
C ASP A 140 7.90 -30.60 -46.39
N CYS A 141 7.08 -29.56 -46.23
CA CYS A 141 7.46 -28.34 -45.53
C CYS A 141 7.32 -28.44 -44.00
N SER A 142 7.05 -29.62 -43.43
CA SER A 142 6.81 -29.79 -41.99
C SER A 142 8.00 -29.33 -41.14
N ASN A 143 9.22 -29.69 -41.54
CA ASN A 143 10.45 -29.28 -40.86
C ASN A 143 10.67 -27.77 -40.96
N LEU A 144 10.52 -27.18 -42.15
CA LEU A 144 10.60 -25.72 -42.34
C LEU A 144 9.63 -24.97 -41.42
N ILE A 145 8.38 -25.43 -41.33
CA ILE A 145 7.37 -24.87 -40.44
C ILE A 145 7.77 -25.05 -38.97
N GLY A 146 8.32 -26.20 -38.61
CA GLY A 146 8.81 -26.52 -37.28
C GLY A 146 9.94 -25.59 -36.82
N GLU A 147 11.01 -25.48 -37.62
CA GLU A 147 12.16 -24.63 -37.31
C GLU A 147 11.77 -23.14 -37.28
N ASN A 148 10.88 -22.69 -38.17
CA ASN A 148 10.36 -21.33 -38.13
C ASN A 148 9.59 -21.05 -36.82
N LYS A 149 8.80 -22.02 -36.32
CA LYS A 149 8.11 -21.88 -35.02
C LYS A 149 9.10 -21.81 -33.87
N LEU A 150 10.12 -22.67 -33.86
CA LEU A 150 11.18 -22.67 -32.83
C LEU A 150 11.92 -21.33 -32.82
N LEU A 151 12.33 -20.82 -33.99
CA LEU A 151 13.04 -19.55 -34.10
C LEU A 151 12.18 -18.39 -33.55
N ASN A 152 10.90 -18.36 -33.90
CA ASN A 152 9.96 -17.37 -33.40
C ASN A 152 9.74 -17.45 -31.88
N ASN A 153 9.88 -18.64 -31.27
CA ASN A 153 9.80 -18.76 -29.82
C ASN A 153 11.01 -18.10 -29.14
N VAL A 154 12.22 -18.30 -29.67
CA VAL A 154 13.44 -17.66 -29.14
C VAL A 154 13.36 -16.14 -29.28
N ILE A 155 12.89 -15.64 -30.44
CA ILE A 155 12.68 -14.20 -30.66
C ILE A 155 11.64 -13.64 -29.67
N ARG A 156 10.54 -14.37 -29.43
CA ARG A 156 9.52 -13.97 -28.45
C ARG A 156 10.10 -13.94 -27.03
N ALA A 157 10.93 -14.91 -26.65
CA ALA A 157 11.59 -14.92 -25.35
C ALA A 157 12.53 -13.71 -25.17
N HIS A 158 13.32 -13.37 -26.19
CA HIS A 158 14.13 -12.16 -26.20
C HIS A 158 13.28 -10.89 -26.00
N ASN A 159 12.24 -10.72 -26.82
CA ASN A 159 11.37 -9.54 -26.76
C ASN A 159 10.65 -9.40 -25.42
N LEU A 160 10.17 -10.51 -24.85
CA LEU A 160 9.50 -10.51 -23.55
C LEU A 160 10.45 -10.02 -22.44
N ARG A 161 11.68 -10.50 -22.43
CA ARG A 161 12.68 -10.08 -21.43
C ARG A 161 12.99 -8.58 -21.51
N THR A 162 13.10 -8.03 -22.72
CA THR A 162 13.27 -6.59 -22.89
C THR A 162 12.04 -5.81 -22.41
N GLN A 163 10.84 -6.30 -22.71
CA GLN A 163 9.59 -5.67 -22.26
C GLN A 163 9.43 -5.71 -20.74
N GLU A 164 9.82 -6.80 -20.08
CA GLU A 164 9.71 -6.98 -18.64
C GLU A 164 10.91 -6.46 -17.84
N PHE A 165 11.98 -6.00 -18.50
CA PHE A 165 13.22 -5.60 -17.85
C PHE A 165 13.02 -4.57 -16.72
N GLU A 166 12.30 -3.48 -16.96
CA GLU A 166 12.06 -2.46 -15.93
C GLU A 166 11.19 -2.98 -14.77
N LYS A 167 10.27 -3.91 -15.06
CA LYS A 167 9.45 -4.58 -14.04
C LYS A 167 10.31 -5.51 -13.18
N GLU A 168 11.16 -6.34 -13.78
CA GLU A 168 12.09 -7.24 -13.06
C GLU A 168 13.10 -6.45 -12.23
N LYS A 169 13.69 -5.41 -12.81
CA LYS A 169 14.60 -4.48 -12.11
C LYS A 169 13.94 -3.83 -10.91
N THR A 170 12.71 -3.33 -11.06
CA THR A 170 11.95 -2.73 -9.97
C THR A 170 11.63 -3.76 -8.88
N ALA A 171 11.27 -4.98 -9.25
CA ALA A 171 11.03 -6.07 -8.30
C ALA A 171 12.29 -6.43 -7.51
N ALA A 172 13.44 -6.57 -8.18
CA ALA A 172 14.72 -6.88 -7.56
C ALA A 172 15.18 -5.75 -6.61
N LEU A 173 15.04 -4.48 -7.02
CA LEU A 173 15.33 -3.33 -6.16
C LEU A 173 14.45 -3.32 -4.90
N ASN A 174 13.14 -3.56 -5.06
CA ASN A 174 12.22 -3.63 -3.92
C ASN A 174 12.57 -4.78 -2.96
N GLN A 175 13.01 -5.92 -3.49
CA GLN A 175 13.46 -7.04 -2.66
C GLN A 175 14.72 -6.69 -1.88
N LEU A 176 15.67 -6.01 -2.51
CA LEU A 176 16.90 -5.53 -1.87
C LEU A 176 16.60 -4.49 -0.77
N LEU A 177 15.72 -3.52 -1.05
CA LEU A 177 15.28 -2.53 -0.07
C LEU A 177 14.62 -3.19 1.14
N LYS A 178 13.71 -4.16 0.92
CA LYS A 178 13.08 -4.93 2.00
C LYS A 178 14.09 -5.71 2.82
N HIS A 179 15.09 -6.30 2.17
CA HIS A 179 16.17 -7.01 2.85
C HIS A 179 16.96 -6.08 3.78
N TYR A 180 17.43 -4.94 3.28
CA TYR A 180 18.16 -3.97 4.10
C TYR A 180 17.30 -3.36 5.21
N ALA A 181 16.02 -3.07 4.94
CA ALA A 181 15.09 -2.62 5.97
C ALA A 181 14.93 -3.67 7.08
N SER A 182 14.82 -4.96 6.72
CA SER A 182 14.77 -6.06 7.69
C SER A 182 16.06 -6.16 8.53
N LEU A 183 17.23 -6.06 7.89
CA LEU A 183 18.51 -6.04 8.59
C LEU A 183 18.60 -4.87 9.58
N PHE A 184 18.15 -3.68 9.18
CA PHE A 184 18.11 -2.50 10.04
C PHE A 184 17.19 -2.72 11.25
N VAL A 185 15.97 -3.23 11.05
CA VAL A 185 15.02 -3.53 12.14
C VAL A 185 15.62 -4.51 13.14
N GLN A 186 16.33 -5.53 12.68
CA GLN A 186 17.01 -6.51 13.54
C GLN A 186 18.19 -5.89 14.29
N LYS A 187 19.07 -5.18 13.58
CA LYS A 187 20.27 -4.54 14.14
C LYS A 187 19.90 -3.52 15.23
N GLU A 188 18.96 -2.64 14.93
CA GLU A 188 18.52 -1.58 15.84
C GLU A 188 17.49 -2.07 16.87
N LYS A 189 17.14 -3.37 16.86
CA LYS A 189 16.19 -4.01 17.77
C LYS A 189 14.90 -3.19 17.92
N LEU A 190 14.37 -2.69 16.80
CA LEU A 190 13.35 -1.65 16.77
C LEU A 190 12.09 -2.03 17.57
N SER A 191 11.71 -3.33 17.53
CA SER A 191 10.58 -3.88 18.27
C SER A 191 10.79 -3.82 19.79
N THR A 192 11.99 -4.15 20.26
CA THR A 192 12.38 -4.05 21.68
C THR A 192 12.39 -2.60 22.12
N SER A 193 12.97 -1.71 21.33
CA SER A 193 13.00 -0.26 21.61
C SER A 193 11.59 0.32 21.69
N LYS A 194 10.69 -0.04 20.76
CA LYS A 194 9.28 0.39 20.80
C LYS A 194 8.54 -0.11 22.04
N LYS A 195 8.74 -1.38 22.43
CA LYS A 195 8.15 -1.91 23.68
C LYS A 195 8.65 -1.14 24.90
N ARG A 196 9.96 -0.89 24.96
CA ARG A 196 10.57 -0.14 26.07
C ARG A 196 10.09 1.30 26.14
N ILE A 197 9.87 1.97 25.01
CA ILE A 197 9.26 3.31 24.97
C ILE A 197 7.85 3.26 25.58
N ALA A 198 7.00 2.32 25.15
CA ALA A 198 5.64 2.20 25.68
C ALA A 198 5.59 1.87 27.19
N GLU A 199 6.50 1.03 27.67
CA GLU A 199 6.66 0.73 29.10
C GLU A 199 7.08 1.97 29.90
N LEU A 200 8.04 2.74 29.37
CA LEU A 200 8.48 4.00 29.98
C LEU A 200 7.36 5.04 30.00
N GLU A 201 6.61 5.20 28.90
CA GLU A 201 5.45 6.11 28.83
C GLU A 201 4.40 5.74 29.89
N THR A 202 4.12 4.45 30.06
CA THR A 202 3.19 3.96 31.10
C THR A 202 3.70 4.25 32.51
N THR A 203 5.01 4.07 32.72
CA THR A 203 5.66 4.36 34.01
C THR A 203 5.61 5.85 34.33
N ILE A 204 5.88 6.71 33.35
CA ILE A 204 5.78 8.17 33.49
C ILE A 204 4.35 8.57 33.81
N GLY A 205 3.35 8.04 33.10
CA GLY A 205 1.94 8.33 33.38
C GLY A 205 1.53 7.96 34.81
N SER A 206 1.97 6.79 35.28
CA SER A 206 1.72 6.34 36.66
C SER A 206 2.40 7.22 37.70
N ALA A 207 3.65 7.63 37.46
CA ALA A 207 4.38 8.52 38.34
C ALA A 207 3.73 9.91 38.44
N VAL A 208 3.30 10.48 37.31
CA VAL A 208 2.58 11.76 37.27
C VAL A 208 1.28 11.70 38.07
N GLU A 209 0.52 10.61 37.94
CA GLU A 209 -0.72 10.44 38.70
C GLU A 209 -0.46 10.26 40.21
N ASN A 210 0.61 9.55 40.58
CA ASN A 210 1.02 9.41 41.98
C ASN A 210 1.41 10.75 42.60
N VAL A 211 2.18 11.58 41.88
CA VAL A 211 2.53 12.95 42.32
C VAL A 211 1.27 13.78 42.52
N ARG A 212 0.35 13.76 41.55
CA ARG A 212 -0.92 14.49 41.63
C ARG A 212 -1.75 14.09 42.84
N ASN A 213 -1.81 12.79 43.14
CA ASN A 213 -2.54 12.27 44.30
C ASN A 213 -1.85 12.61 45.63
N ALA A 214 -0.52 12.60 45.67
CA ALA A 214 0.24 13.05 46.84
C ALA A 214 -0.01 14.54 47.12
N ASP A 215 0.06 15.40 46.10
CA ASP A 215 -0.22 16.84 46.23
C ASP A 215 -1.63 17.13 46.73
N LYS A 216 -2.62 16.34 46.26
CA LYS A 216 -4.00 16.45 46.75
C LYS A 216 -4.09 16.12 48.25
N LYS A 217 -3.44 15.04 48.69
CA LYS A 217 -3.41 14.64 50.11
C LYS A 217 -2.69 15.69 50.97
N VAL A 218 -1.60 16.27 50.48
CA VAL A 218 -0.89 17.37 51.17
C VAL A 218 -1.84 18.53 51.41
N LYS A 219 -2.54 19.01 50.37
CA LYS A 219 -3.53 20.10 50.50
C LYS A 219 -4.66 19.78 51.47
N GLU A 220 -5.18 18.55 51.45
CA GLU A 220 -6.23 18.10 52.37
C GLU A 220 -5.74 18.12 53.83
N ILE A 221 -4.51 17.69 54.09
CA ILE A 221 -3.90 17.70 55.43
C ILE A 221 -3.64 19.13 55.90
N GLU A 222 -3.07 20.00 55.04
CA GLU A 222 -2.85 21.41 55.33
C GLU A 222 -4.14 22.14 55.70
N THR A 223 -5.22 21.85 54.98
CA THR A 223 -6.55 22.43 55.26
C THR A 223 -7.05 22.00 56.63
N LYS A 224 -7.01 20.69 56.95
CA LYS A 224 -7.43 20.17 58.26
C LYS A 224 -6.60 20.74 59.41
N LEU A 225 -5.29 20.88 59.22
CA LEU A 225 -4.40 21.47 60.22
C LEU A 225 -4.76 22.95 60.46
N SER A 226 -4.98 23.72 59.40
CA SER A 226 -5.39 25.12 59.49
C SER A 226 -6.73 25.29 60.24
N GLU A 227 -7.73 24.47 59.91
CA GLU A 227 -9.03 24.48 60.60
C GLU A 227 -8.90 24.16 62.09
N THR A 228 -8.06 23.19 62.43
CA THR A 228 -7.86 22.77 63.83
C THR A 228 -7.14 23.84 64.66
N VAL A 229 -6.13 24.50 64.08
CA VAL A 229 -5.44 25.63 64.73
C VAL A 229 -6.40 26.79 64.97
N LYS A 230 -7.19 27.19 63.96
CA LYS A 230 -8.21 28.24 64.11
C LYS A 230 -9.25 27.90 65.18
N GLY A 231 -9.67 26.63 65.26
CA GLY A 231 -10.57 26.13 66.30
C GLY A 231 -9.98 26.32 67.70
N ALA A 232 -8.72 25.93 67.92
CA ALA A 232 -8.06 26.12 69.22
C ALA A 232 -7.93 27.59 69.61
N GLU A 233 -7.58 28.48 68.68
CA GLU A 233 -7.52 29.93 68.92
C GLU A 233 -8.89 30.50 69.32
N THR A 234 -9.95 30.06 68.67
CA THR A 234 -11.33 30.50 68.96
C THR A 234 -11.79 30.01 70.34
N ILE A 235 -11.51 28.75 70.68
CA ILE A 235 -11.78 28.23 72.03
C ILE A 235 -11.04 29.05 73.07
N ASN A 236 -9.76 29.34 72.87
CA ASN A 236 -8.97 30.16 73.79
C ASN A 236 -9.54 31.58 73.98
N LYS A 237 -10.04 32.20 72.91
CA LYS A 237 -10.72 33.50 73.00
C LYS A 237 -11.95 33.42 73.91
N HIS A 238 -12.77 32.37 73.76
CA HIS A 238 -13.94 32.16 74.61
C HIS A 238 -13.57 31.86 76.07
N LEU A 239 -12.55 31.04 76.31
CA LEU A 239 -12.05 30.76 77.66
C LEU A 239 -11.51 32.02 78.33
N GLY A 240 -10.80 32.89 77.60
CA GLY A 240 -10.30 34.16 78.12
C GLY A 240 -11.42 35.11 78.53
N GLN A 241 -12.51 35.17 77.76
CA GLN A 241 -13.71 35.95 78.10
C GLN A 241 -14.40 35.42 79.37
N TYR A 242 -14.36 34.12 79.58
CA TYR A 242 -15.07 33.47 80.69
C TYR A 242 -14.30 33.51 82.01
N PHE A 243 -13.00 33.20 81.99
CA PHE A 243 -12.17 33.14 83.21
C PHE A 243 -11.49 34.46 83.57
N GLY A 244 -11.41 35.42 82.65
CA GLY A 244 -10.73 36.72 82.83
C GLY A 244 -9.20 36.62 83.00
N LYS A 245 -8.69 35.46 83.43
CA LYS A 245 -7.27 35.08 83.54
C LYS A 245 -7.02 33.87 82.64
N GLY A 246 -5.92 33.89 81.89
CA GLY A 246 -5.51 32.83 80.95
C GLY A 246 -4.99 31.56 81.62
N ASP A 247 -5.66 31.10 82.69
CA ASP A 247 -5.19 29.99 83.51
C ASP A 247 -5.31 28.64 82.79
N ILE A 248 -6.26 28.50 81.85
CA ILE A 248 -6.41 27.31 80.99
C ILE A 248 -6.35 27.71 79.51
N VAL A 249 -5.48 27.04 78.76
CA VAL A 249 -5.27 27.26 77.32
C VAL A 249 -5.34 25.92 76.58
N VAL A 250 -6.04 25.91 75.45
CA VAL A 250 -6.07 24.84 74.46
C VAL A 250 -4.92 25.02 73.48
N LYS A 251 -4.07 24.00 73.32
CA LYS A 251 -3.09 23.94 72.22
C LYS A 251 -3.39 22.77 71.31
N VAL A 252 -3.08 22.94 70.04
CA VAL A 252 -3.06 21.84 69.07
C VAL A 252 -1.73 21.11 69.21
N THR A 253 -1.79 19.82 69.46
CA THR A 253 -0.61 18.93 69.50
C THR A 253 -0.15 18.58 68.08
N PRO A 254 1.09 18.06 67.91
CA PRO A 254 1.58 17.63 66.59
C PRO A 254 0.71 16.56 65.91
N ASP A 255 -0.06 15.78 66.68
CA ASP A 255 -1.04 14.82 66.19
C ASP A 255 -2.44 15.43 65.96
N ASN A 256 -2.52 16.76 65.86
CA ASN A 256 -3.72 17.54 65.55
C ASN A 256 -4.87 17.32 66.54
N LYS A 257 -4.56 17.15 67.83
CA LYS A 257 -5.53 17.03 68.92
C LYS A 257 -5.49 18.25 69.82
N PHE A 258 -6.58 18.49 70.54
CA PHE A 258 -6.63 19.53 71.56
C PHE A 258 -6.05 19.01 72.87
N GLN A 259 -5.09 19.76 73.43
CA GLN A 259 -4.50 19.53 74.74
C GLN A 259 -4.71 20.76 75.63
N LEU A 260 -5.21 20.51 76.84
CA LEU A 260 -5.47 21.53 77.85
C LEU A 260 -4.22 21.75 78.70
N LEU A 261 -3.82 23.02 78.85
CA LEU A 261 -2.64 23.43 79.61
C LEU A 261 -3.03 24.42 80.71
N ARG A 262 -2.46 24.26 81.91
CA ARG A 262 -2.51 25.23 83.01
C ARG A 262 -1.10 25.66 83.38
N GLY A 263 -0.80 26.96 83.29
CA GLY A 263 0.54 27.50 83.54
C GLY A 263 1.65 26.84 82.70
N GLY A 264 1.32 26.41 81.47
CA GLY A 264 2.25 25.73 80.56
C GLY A 264 2.42 24.21 80.77
N LYS A 265 1.77 23.61 81.77
CA LYS A 265 1.79 22.14 82.01
C LYS A 265 0.43 21.52 81.69
N ILE A 266 0.40 20.22 81.38
CA ILE A 266 -0.84 19.48 81.12
C ILE A 266 -1.78 19.58 82.33
N ALA A 267 -3.00 20.08 82.10
CA ALA A 267 -4.02 20.16 83.14
C ALA A 267 -4.58 18.76 83.43
N LYS A 268 -4.37 18.25 84.65
CA LYS A 268 -4.87 16.93 85.09
C LYS A 268 -6.07 17.01 86.03
N ASN A 269 -6.18 18.08 86.82
CA ASN A 269 -7.22 18.26 87.84
C ASN A 269 -8.04 19.51 87.54
N LEU A 270 -9.03 19.35 86.66
CA LEU A 270 -10.03 20.38 86.34
C LEU A 270 -11.21 20.26 87.31
N SER A 271 -11.67 21.39 87.84
CA SER A 271 -12.92 21.44 88.60
C SER A 271 -14.12 21.15 87.69
N GLU A 272 -15.26 20.77 88.28
CA GLU A 272 -16.49 20.56 87.51
C GLU A 272 -16.91 21.81 86.73
N GLY A 273 -16.78 23.01 87.34
CA GLY A 273 -17.03 24.27 86.64
C GLY A 273 -16.09 24.48 85.45
N GLU A 274 -14.80 24.16 85.58
CA GLU A 274 -13.84 24.29 84.48
C GLU A 274 -14.14 23.34 83.33
N LYS A 275 -14.56 22.10 83.63
CA LYS A 275 -14.98 21.14 82.61
C LYS A 275 -16.19 21.66 81.83
N THR A 276 -17.21 22.14 82.54
CA THR A 276 -18.43 22.70 81.93
C THR A 276 -18.11 23.90 81.04
N THR A 277 -17.27 24.82 81.50
CA THR A 277 -16.85 25.98 80.69
C THR A 277 -16.09 25.57 79.43
N ILE A 278 -15.14 24.63 79.55
CA ILE A 278 -14.35 24.17 78.39
C ILE A 278 -15.24 23.47 77.37
N ALA A 279 -16.15 22.61 77.83
CA ALA A 279 -17.13 21.96 76.98
C ALA A 279 -18.02 22.99 76.27
N PHE A 280 -18.43 24.04 76.99
CA PHE A 280 -19.27 25.09 76.44
C PHE A 280 -18.54 26.01 75.44
N ALA A 281 -17.29 26.38 75.71
CA ALA A 281 -16.45 27.13 74.79
C ALA A 281 -16.16 26.33 73.50
N TYR A 282 -15.93 25.02 73.64
CA TYR A 282 -15.81 24.11 72.51
C TYR A 282 -17.11 24.03 71.71
N PHE A 283 -18.26 23.87 72.38
CA PHE A 283 -19.57 23.88 71.75
C PHE A 283 -19.80 25.16 70.95
N CYS A 284 -19.54 26.33 71.55
CA CYS A 284 -19.74 27.61 70.88
C CYS A 284 -18.81 27.78 69.66
N THR A 285 -17.57 27.30 69.76
CA THR A 285 -16.66 27.28 68.61
C THR A 285 -17.19 26.36 67.51
N LYS A 286 -17.72 25.19 67.87
CA LYS A 286 -18.32 24.24 66.91
C LYS A 286 -19.57 24.77 66.22
N VAL A 287 -20.37 25.58 66.92
CA VAL A 287 -21.53 26.27 66.33
C VAL A 287 -21.09 27.31 65.28
N ASP A 288 -19.91 27.91 65.42
CA ASP A 288 -19.37 28.88 64.45
C ASP A 288 -18.59 28.24 63.28
N GLU A 289 -18.23 26.96 63.39
CA GLU A 289 -17.44 26.26 62.37
C GLU A 289 -18.26 25.91 61.11
N LYS A 290 -17.55 25.60 60.01
CA LYS A 290 -18.09 24.99 58.77
C LYS A 290 -19.23 25.77 58.08
N ASN A 291 -19.15 27.10 58.02
CA ASN A 291 -20.16 27.98 57.40
C ASN A 291 -21.56 27.86 58.01
N ASN A 292 -21.66 27.45 59.28
CA ASN A 292 -22.95 27.42 59.95
C ASN A 292 -23.50 28.84 60.14
N VAL A 293 -24.71 29.09 59.65
CA VAL A 293 -25.40 30.37 59.82
C VAL A 293 -26.19 30.31 61.12
N LEU A 294 -25.73 31.03 62.14
CA LEU A 294 -26.33 30.97 63.48
C LEU A 294 -27.84 31.23 63.45
N ALA A 295 -28.29 32.18 62.62
CA ALA A 295 -29.70 32.55 62.45
C ALA A 295 -30.61 31.39 61.99
N ASP A 296 -30.06 30.35 61.35
CA ASP A 296 -30.79 29.15 60.91
C ASP A 296 -30.64 27.96 61.88
N THR A 297 -29.88 28.13 62.96
CA THR A 297 -29.51 27.07 63.90
C THR A 297 -30.44 27.02 65.11
N VAL A 298 -30.93 25.82 65.47
CA VAL A 298 -31.62 25.57 66.75
C VAL A 298 -30.59 25.13 67.78
N ILE A 299 -30.53 25.82 68.91
CA ILE A 299 -29.58 25.57 70.00
C ILE A 299 -30.34 25.03 71.20
N TYR A 300 -29.86 23.91 71.75
CA TYR A 300 -30.37 23.33 73.00
C TYR A 300 -29.22 23.21 73.99
N ILE A 301 -29.37 23.83 75.15
CA ILE A 301 -28.39 23.81 76.23
C ILE A 301 -29.07 23.16 77.44
N ASP A 302 -28.61 21.96 77.79
CA ASP A 302 -29.07 21.26 78.99
C ASP A 302 -28.13 21.57 80.15
N ASP A 303 -28.71 22.11 81.21
CA ASP A 303 -28.10 22.41 82.48
C ASP A 303 -26.69 23.02 82.38
N PRO A 304 -26.56 24.27 81.86
CA PRO A 304 -25.26 24.88 81.60
C PRO A 304 -24.42 25.18 82.85
N ILE A 305 -24.94 24.87 84.03
CA ILE A 305 -24.39 25.28 85.32
C ILE A 305 -24.48 24.09 86.28
N SER A 306 -23.31 23.54 86.63
CA SER A 306 -23.20 22.43 87.58
C SER A 306 -22.73 22.85 88.97
N SER A 307 -22.48 24.16 89.20
CA SER A 307 -21.97 24.67 90.48
C SER A 307 -22.78 25.84 91.03
N LEU A 308 -22.86 25.92 92.36
CA LEU A 308 -23.58 26.95 93.13
C LEU A 308 -22.79 28.28 93.26
N ASP A 309 -21.66 28.43 92.55
CA ASP A 309 -20.86 29.66 92.61
C ASP A 309 -21.56 30.79 91.83
N ALA A 310 -21.94 31.85 92.53
CA ALA A 310 -22.61 33.02 91.96
C ALA A 310 -21.80 33.67 90.82
N ASN A 311 -20.47 33.64 90.89
CA ASN A 311 -19.62 34.18 89.81
C ASN A 311 -19.69 33.30 88.55
N HIS A 312 -19.68 31.98 88.73
CA HIS A 312 -19.79 31.02 87.63
C HIS A 312 -21.17 31.11 86.95
N LEU A 313 -22.24 31.24 87.75
CA LEU A 313 -23.61 31.46 87.27
C LEU A 313 -23.69 32.73 86.41
N PHE A 314 -23.17 33.86 86.91
CA PHE A 314 -23.19 35.13 86.20
C PHE A 314 -22.38 35.09 84.90
N ASN A 315 -21.21 34.45 84.90
CA ASN A 315 -20.36 34.33 83.72
C ASN A 315 -21.00 33.44 82.65
N THR A 316 -21.61 32.31 83.02
CA THR A 316 -22.35 31.44 82.09
C THR A 316 -23.54 32.16 81.48
N TYR A 317 -24.35 32.83 82.29
CA TYR A 317 -25.48 33.63 81.79
C TYR A 317 -25.01 34.73 80.83
N SER A 318 -24.01 35.51 81.23
CA SER A 318 -23.45 36.61 80.42
C SER A 318 -22.90 36.09 79.11
N PHE A 319 -22.23 34.94 79.11
CA PHE A 319 -21.69 34.33 77.91
C PHE A 319 -22.81 33.85 76.97
N ILE A 320 -23.81 33.11 77.48
CA ILE A 320 -24.98 32.65 76.70
C ILE A 320 -25.68 33.86 76.07
N ARG A 321 -25.95 34.89 76.87
CA ARG A 321 -26.60 36.12 76.41
C ARG A 321 -25.78 36.81 75.33
N ASN A 322 -24.49 37.06 75.57
CA ASN A 322 -23.63 37.73 74.58
C ASN A 322 -23.53 36.95 73.27
N LYS A 323 -23.49 35.61 73.35
CA LYS A 323 -23.31 34.73 72.20
C LYS A 323 -24.58 34.57 71.37
N PHE A 324 -25.72 34.34 72.01
CA PHE A 324 -26.97 33.93 71.35
C PHE A 324 -28.08 34.98 71.39
N TYR A 325 -27.91 36.08 72.11
CA TYR A 325 -28.86 37.19 72.19
C TYR A 325 -28.21 38.50 71.73
N ASP A 326 -28.98 39.37 71.09
CA ASP A 326 -28.58 40.72 70.73
C ASP A 326 -29.36 41.74 71.56
N ASP A 327 -28.67 42.44 72.45
CA ASP A 327 -29.30 43.42 73.35
C ASP A 327 -29.86 44.64 72.59
N ALA A 328 -29.31 44.97 71.42
CA ALA A 328 -29.75 46.13 70.63
C ALA A 328 -31.09 45.86 69.93
N SER A 329 -31.21 44.72 69.25
CA SER A 329 -32.45 44.32 68.56
C SER A 329 -33.46 43.61 69.47
N ARG A 330 -33.05 43.20 70.68
CA ARG A 330 -33.82 42.35 71.59
C ARG A 330 -34.26 41.01 70.97
N MET A 331 -33.49 40.51 70.00
CA MET A 331 -33.76 39.25 69.30
C MET A 331 -32.67 38.20 69.56
N LEU A 332 -33.05 36.94 69.39
CA LEU A 332 -32.08 35.84 69.34
C LEU A 332 -31.24 35.93 68.06
N LYS A 333 -29.94 35.69 68.19
CA LYS A 333 -29.00 35.55 67.06
C LYS A 333 -29.13 34.19 66.37
N CYS A 334 -29.74 33.23 67.07
CA CYS A 334 -30.05 31.90 66.53
C CYS A 334 -31.54 31.73 66.23
N LYS A 335 -31.89 30.68 65.48
CA LYS A 335 -33.28 30.39 65.09
C LYS A 335 -34.17 30.16 66.31
N GLN A 336 -33.69 29.33 67.23
CA GLN A 336 -34.36 29.01 68.51
C GLN A 336 -33.28 28.67 69.54
N LEU A 337 -33.53 29.07 70.80
CA LEU A 337 -32.67 28.77 71.94
C LEU A 337 -33.52 28.12 73.03
N PHE A 338 -33.20 26.87 73.36
CA PHE A 338 -33.77 26.15 74.49
C PHE A 338 -32.70 26.07 75.59
N ILE A 339 -33.07 26.48 76.79
CA ILE A 339 -32.24 26.35 77.99
C ILE A 339 -33.05 25.56 79.00
N SER A 340 -32.55 24.38 79.34
CA SER A 340 -33.06 23.56 80.44
C SER A 340 -32.13 23.76 81.63
N THR A 341 -32.64 24.07 82.81
CA THR A 341 -31.83 24.20 84.02
C THR A 341 -32.69 23.96 85.26
N HIS A 342 -32.05 23.49 86.33
CA HIS A 342 -32.64 23.34 87.66
C HIS A 342 -32.35 24.55 88.58
N ASN A 343 -31.62 25.55 88.08
CA ASN A 343 -31.23 26.76 88.80
C ASN A 343 -32.23 27.90 88.51
N TYR A 344 -32.85 28.45 89.56
CA TYR A 344 -34.00 29.36 89.50
C TYR A 344 -33.62 30.84 89.29
#